data_AF-A0A328ETC1-F1
#
_entry.id   AF-A0A328ETC1-F1
#
_cell.length_a   1.000
_cell.length_b   1.000
_cell.length_c   1.000
_cell.angle_alpha   90.00
_cell.angle_beta   90.00
_cell.angle_gamma   90.00
#
_symmetry.space_group_name_H-M   'P 1'
#
loop_
_entity.id
_entity.type
_entity.pdbx_description
1 polymer ?
#
loop_
_entity_poly.entity_id
_entity_poly.type
_entity_poly.pdbx_seq_one_letter_code
_entity_poly.pdbx_strand_id
1 'polypeptide(L)'
;MGIIDFGEPFKKLFNQGIIVSNHQKMSKSKGNVVTPDNLVAEVGTDAVRAYLMFVGPWDQGGEWNDSGLSGMSRWLNRVWNLFTEEYTPQTASAEAERELERTLHQTTKKITMDIERLRFNTVVAALMELSNSLAKLKETAAISAENWQNTLQTFALMLAPVAPHIAEELWLIWAWSIQSTTRTGRRGTKNWPRTKL
;
A
#
# COMPACT_ATOMS: atom_id res chain seq x y z
N MET A 1 39.44 11.09 -21.34
CA MET A 1 38.43 10.92 -22.40
C MET A 1 37.22 11.85 -22.28
N GLY A 2 36.98 12.56 -21.17
CA GLY A 2 35.95 13.63 -21.11
C GLY A 2 34.51 13.18 -21.44
N ILE A 3 34.19 11.91 -21.19
CA ILE A 3 32.95 11.26 -21.66
C ILE A 3 31.74 11.63 -20.78
N ILE A 4 31.98 11.99 -19.52
CA ILE A 4 30.97 12.38 -18.53
C ILE A 4 31.44 13.60 -17.75
N ASP A 5 30.48 14.39 -17.28
CA ASP A 5 30.67 15.65 -16.55
C ASP A 5 30.53 15.51 -15.02
N PHE A 6 30.33 14.28 -14.51
CA PHE A 6 30.28 13.96 -13.08
C PHE A 6 31.36 12.95 -12.68
N GLY A 7 31.87 13.09 -11.46
CA GLY A 7 32.87 12.18 -10.89
C GLY A 7 32.29 11.02 -10.05
N GLU A 8 31.05 11.15 -9.60
CA GLU A 8 30.39 10.17 -8.70
C GLU A 8 29.23 9.46 -9.42
N PRO A 9 29.30 8.13 -9.65
CA PRO A 9 28.27 7.39 -10.38
C PRO A 9 26.94 7.24 -9.63
N PHE A 10 26.93 7.34 -8.29
CA PHE A 10 25.73 7.16 -7.48
C PHE A 10 25.49 8.35 -6.55
N LYS A 11 24.41 9.10 -6.77
CA LYS A 11 24.01 10.20 -5.85
C LYS A 11 23.51 9.69 -4.50
N LYS A 12 22.94 8.50 -4.47
CA LYS A 12 22.48 7.79 -3.27
C LYS A 12 22.70 6.29 -3.47
N LEU A 13 23.28 5.64 -2.46
CA LEU A 13 23.44 4.19 -2.40
C LEU A 13 22.72 3.69 -1.16
N PHE A 14 21.88 2.66 -1.31
CA PHE A 14 21.23 1.98 -0.21
C PHE A 14 21.46 0.49 -0.36
N ASN A 15 21.99 -0.13 0.68
CA ASN A 15 22.20 -1.57 0.72
C ASN A 15 21.03 -2.19 1.47
N GLN A 16 20.32 -3.10 0.81
CA GLN A 16 19.27 -3.88 1.45
C GLN A 16 19.87 -4.89 2.43
N GLY A 17 19.15 -5.15 3.51
CA GLY A 17 19.47 -6.23 4.42
C GLY A 17 19.17 -7.60 3.81
N ILE A 18 19.72 -8.64 4.43
CA ILE A 18 19.61 -10.01 3.93
C ILE A 18 18.39 -10.67 4.60
N ILE A 19 17.51 -11.26 3.78
CA ILE A 19 16.46 -12.13 4.29
C ILE A 19 17.07 -13.49 4.65
N VAL A 20 16.78 -13.95 5.87
CA VAL A 20 17.23 -15.24 6.40
C VAL A 20 16.03 -16.17 6.60
N SER A 21 16.28 -17.48 6.61
CA SER A 21 15.26 -18.50 6.89
C SER A 21 15.86 -19.56 7.81
N ASN A 22 15.12 -19.92 8.86
CA ASN A 22 15.60 -20.75 9.97
C ASN A 22 16.86 -20.18 10.63
N HIS A 23 16.91 -18.86 10.83
CA HIS A 23 18.04 -18.11 11.39
C HIS A 23 19.35 -18.25 10.61
N GLN A 24 19.26 -18.65 9.33
CA GLN A 24 20.41 -18.83 8.47
C GLN A 24 20.20 -18.15 7.12
N LYS A 25 21.29 -17.70 6.49
CA LYS A 25 21.26 -17.25 5.10
C LYS A 25 20.70 -18.38 4.22
N MET A 26 19.76 -18.02 3.35
CA MET A 26 19.17 -18.95 2.39
C MET A 26 20.22 -19.46 1.41
N SER A 27 20.34 -20.78 1.24
CA SER A 27 21.19 -21.39 0.22
C SER A 27 20.68 -22.76 -0.22
N LYS A 28 20.90 -23.11 -1.50
CA LYS A 28 20.45 -24.40 -2.06
C LYS A 28 20.97 -25.59 -1.25
N SER A 29 22.23 -25.53 -0.81
CA SER A 29 22.87 -26.58 0.01
C SER A 29 22.23 -26.80 1.39
N LYS A 30 21.51 -25.80 1.91
CA LYS A 30 20.86 -25.85 3.22
C LYS A 30 19.39 -26.23 3.15
N GLY A 31 18.83 -26.36 1.94
CA GLY A 31 17.42 -26.70 1.75
C GLY A 31 16.43 -25.65 2.26
N ASN A 32 16.89 -24.45 2.64
CA ASN A 32 16.07 -23.36 3.20
C ASN A 32 15.79 -22.25 2.19
N VAL A 33 15.90 -22.53 0.88
CA VAL A 33 15.59 -21.56 -0.17
C VAL A 33 14.09 -21.48 -0.34
N VAL A 34 13.54 -20.29 -0.16
CA VAL A 34 12.15 -19.99 -0.48
C VAL A 34 12.05 -19.64 -1.96
N THR A 35 11.21 -20.37 -2.70
CA THR A 35 11.00 -20.14 -4.13
C THR A 35 9.81 -19.20 -4.34
N PRO A 36 10.00 -18.01 -4.96
CA PRO A 36 8.93 -17.03 -5.12
C PRO A 36 7.74 -17.51 -5.97
N ASP A 37 7.98 -18.33 -7.00
CA ASP A 37 6.94 -18.71 -7.97
C ASP A 37 5.76 -19.44 -7.32
N ASN A 38 6.06 -20.38 -6.41
CA ASN A 38 5.03 -21.12 -5.69
C ASN A 38 4.19 -20.21 -4.78
N LEU A 39 4.85 -19.26 -4.12
CA LEU A 39 4.18 -18.30 -3.24
C LEU A 39 3.31 -17.34 -4.04
N VAL A 40 3.81 -16.85 -5.18
CA VAL A 40 3.04 -15.99 -6.07
C VAL A 40 1.81 -16.72 -6.60
N ALA A 41 1.93 -18.01 -6.95
CA ALA A 41 0.80 -18.81 -7.39
C ALA A 41 -0.25 -19.02 -6.28
N GLU A 42 0.17 -19.11 -5.02
CA GLU A 42 -0.71 -19.35 -3.88
C GLU A 42 -1.41 -18.07 -3.38
N VAL A 43 -0.64 -17.00 -3.14
CA VAL A 43 -1.15 -15.79 -2.46
C VAL A 43 -1.14 -14.53 -3.33
N GLY A 44 -0.58 -14.61 -4.53
CA GLY A 44 -0.45 -13.49 -5.45
C GLY A 44 0.80 -12.62 -5.24
N THR A 45 1.24 -11.97 -6.32
CA THR A 45 2.45 -11.12 -6.35
C THR A 45 2.41 -9.99 -5.31
N ASP A 46 1.27 -9.34 -5.15
CA ASP A 46 1.15 -8.18 -4.25
C ASP A 46 1.25 -8.56 -2.78
N ALA A 47 0.75 -9.74 -2.39
CA ALA A 47 0.91 -10.24 -1.03
C ALA A 47 2.39 -10.51 -0.70
N VAL A 48 3.12 -11.12 -1.64
CA VAL A 48 4.57 -11.37 -1.50
C VAL A 48 5.35 -10.05 -1.42
N ARG A 49 5.07 -9.09 -2.32
CA ARG A 49 5.70 -7.76 -2.30
C ARG A 49 5.47 -7.01 -1.00
N ALA A 50 4.20 -6.94 -0.57
CA ALA A 50 3.83 -6.26 0.65
C ALA A 50 4.48 -6.91 1.88
N TYR A 51 4.57 -8.24 1.90
CA TYR A 51 5.28 -8.98 2.95
C TYR A 51 6.77 -8.64 2.99
N LEU A 52 7.47 -8.68 1.84
CA LEU A 52 8.89 -8.31 1.75
C LEU A 52 9.16 -6.87 2.18
N MET A 53 8.23 -5.95 1.88
CA MET A 53 8.29 -4.56 2.33
C MET A 53 8.04 -4.39 3.82
N PHE A 54 7.37 -5.34 4.47
CA PHE A 54 6.94 -5.25 5.86
C PHE A 54 7.78 -6.07 6.85
N VAL A 55 8.45 -7.12 6.39
CA VAL A 55 9.16 -8.10 7.23
C VAL A 55 10.21 -7.48 8.16
N GLY A 56 10.77 -6.32 7.79
CA GLY A 56 11.68 -5.55 8.64
C GLY A 56 12.16 -4.27 7.98
N PRO A 57 13.02 -3.49 8.66
CA PRO A 57 13.68 -2.34 8.07
C PRO A 57 14.47 -2.74 6.82
N TRP A 58 14.37 -1.92 5.76
CA TRP A 58 14.95 -2.24 4.44
C TRP A 58 16.44 -2.57 4.48
N ASP A 59 17.21 -1.86 5.31
CA ASP A 59 18.65 -2.00 5.48
C ASP A 59 19.06 -3.17 6.39
N GLN A 60 18.13 -3.69 7.19
CA GLN A 60 18.38 -4.77 8.15
C GLN A 60 17.91 -6.13 7.63
N GLY A 61 16.89 -6.15 6.77
CA GLY A 61 16.30 -7.39 6.28
C GLY A 61 15.34 -7.97 7.33
N GLY A 62 15.27 -9.30 7.41
CA GLY A 62 14.36 -9.95 8.34
C GLY A 62 14.37 -11.47 8.23
N GLU A 63 13.75 -12.11 9.21
CA GLU A 63 13.48 -13.55 9.19
C GLU A 63 12.25 -13.82 8.33
N TRP A 64 12.40 -14.73 7.37
CA TRP A 64 11.29 -15.23 6.58
C TRP A 64 10.34 -16.04 7.46
N ASN A 65 9.05 -15.75 7.36
CA ASN A 65 7.99 -16.38 8.11
C ASN A 65 6.72 -16.49 7.25
N ASP A 66 6.36 -17.72 6.88
CA ASP A 66 5.19 -18.02 6.04
C ASP A 66 3.88 -17.50 6.66
N SER A 67 3.75 -17.50 7.98
CA SER A 67 2.55 -16.95 8.64
C SER A 67 2.40 -15.45 8.44
N GLY A 68 3.53 -14.73 8.28
CA GLY A 68 3.54 -13.30 7.94
C GLY A 68 2.98 -13.04 6.54
N LEU A 69 3.27 -13.93 5.59
CA LEU A 69 2.74 -13.86 4.23
C LEU A 69 1.22 -14.06 4.21
N SER A 70 0.71 -15.08 4.91
CA SER A 70 -0.73 -15.31 5.05
C SER A 70 -1.43 -14.14 5.77
N GLY A 71 -0.75 -13.48 6.69
CA GLY A 71 -1.20 -12.24 7.31
C GLY A 71 -1.39 -11.11 6.29
N MET A 72 -0.44 -10.97 5.36
CA MET A 72 -0.47 -9.95 4.32
C MET A 72 -1.58 -10.18 3.31
N SER A 73 -1.77 -11.42 2.85
CA SER A 73 -2.88 -11.79 1.97
C SER A 73 -4.24 -11.49 2.62
N ARG A 74 -4.43 -11.85 3.90
CA ARG A 74 -5.66 -11.50 4.64
C ARG A 74 -5.88 -10.01 4.77
N TRP A 75 -4.82 -9.22 4.97
CA TRP A 75 -4.94 -7.76 5.03
C TRP A 75 -5.35 -7.17 3.68
N LEU A 76 -4.74 -7.61 2.58
CA LEU A 76 -5.11 -7.17 1.23
C LEU A 76 -6.56 -7.53 0.90
N ASN A 77 -7.06 -8.69 1.33
CA ASN A 77 -8.48 -9.04 1.19
C ASN A 77 -9.40 -8.09 1.99
N ARG A 78 -9.00 -7.66 3.18
CA ARG A 78 -9.77 -6.64 3.94
C ARG A 78 -9.77 -5.30 3.22
N VAL A 79 -8.63 -4.89 2.65
CA VAL A 79 -8.55 -3.68 1.82
C VAL A 79 -9.47 -3.81 0.60
N TRP A 80 -9.48 -4.95 -0.08
CA TRP A 80 -10.38 -5.19 -1.21
C TRP A 80 -11.85 -5.01 -0.83
N ASN A 81 -12.26 -5.59 0.30
CA ASN A 81 -13.63 -5.47 0.80
C ASN A 81 -14.01 -4.04 1.15
N LEU A 82 -13.08 -3.22 1.69
CA LEU A 82 -13.35 -1.79 1.96
C LEU A 82 -13.77 -1.01 0.70
N PHE A 83 -13.28 -1.41 -0.47
CA PHE A 83 -13.57 -0.74 -1.74
C PHE A 83 -14.77 -1.32 -2.49
N THR A 84 -15.06 -2.61 -2.30
CA THR A 84 -16.03 -3.34 -3.13
C THR A 84 -17.39 -3.54 -2.46
N GLU A 85 -17.42 -3.60 -1.13
CA GLU A 85 -18.67 -3.64 -0.39
C GLU A 85 -19.33 -2.26 -0.39
N GLU A 86 -20.66 -2.24 -0.47
CA GLU A 86 -21.45 -1.01 -0.50
C GLU A 86 -21.23 -0.14 0.75
N TYR A 87 -21.24 1.17 0.54
CA TYR A 87 -21.19 2.16 1.61
C TYR A 87 -22.34 3.15 1.44
N THR A 88 -23.28 3.12 2.39
CA THR A 88 -24.42 4.04 2.42
C THR A 88 -24.30 4.92 3.66
N PRO A 89 -24.03 6.23 3.50
CA PRO A 89 -23.93 7.12 4.64
C PRO A 89 -25.29 7.22 5.34
N GLN A 90 -25.29 7.25 6.67
CA GLN A 90 -26.50 7.49 7.46
C GLN A 90 -26.63 9.00 7.73
N THR A 91 -25.90 9.48 8.74
CA THR A 91 -25.81 10.90 9.08
C THR A 91 -24.34 11.27 9.16
N ALA A 92 -23.89 12.10 8.22
CA ALA A 92 -22.51 12.58 8.22
C ALA A 92 -22.25 13.42 9.49
N SER A 93 -21.18 13.09 10.21
CA SER A 93 -20.73 13.83 11.38
C SER A 93 -19.56 14.72 10.98
N ALA A 94 -19.72 16.04 11.15
CA ALA A 94 -18.66 17.01 10.84
C ALA A 94 -17.36 16.72 11.61
N GLU A 95 -17.46 16.18 12.82
CA GLU A 95 -16.29 15.78 13.62
C GLU A 95 -15.61 14.54 13.01
N ALA A 96 -16.38 13.53 12.62
CA ALA A 96 -15.83 12.32 11.99
C ALA A 96 -15.17 12.63 10.64
N GLU A 97 -15.76 13.52 9.84
CA GLU A 97 -15.18 13.95 8.57
C GLU A 97 -13.86 14.70 8.76
N ARG A 98 -13.81 15.63 9.72
CA ARG A 98 -12.58 16.38 10.04
C ARG A 98 -11.48 15.45 10.53
N GLU A 99 -11.83 14.49 11.37
CA GLU A 99 -10.86 13.52 11.89
C GLU A 99 -10.34 12.58 10.79
N LEU A 100 -11.21 12.17 9.86
CA LEU A 100 -10.82 11.41 8.68
C LEU A 100 -9.86 12.20 7.79
N GLU A 101 -10.19 13.45 7.45
CA GLU A 101 -9.34 14.30 6.62
C GLU A 101 -7.96 14.51 7.27
N ARG A 102 -7.94 14.80 8.58
CA ARG A 102 -6.71 14.94 9.36
C ARG A 102 -5.86 13.67 9.29
N THR A 103 -6.48 12.52 9.52
CA THR A 103 -5.80 11.22 9.50
C THR A 103 -5.26 10.92 8.11
N LEU A 104 -6.04 11.15 7.06
CA LEU A 104 -5.65 10.94 5.68
C LEU A 104 -4.44 11.81 5.28
N HIS A 105 -4.45 13.09 5.63
CA HIS A 105 -3.34 14.00 5.35
C HIS A 105 -2.07 13.62 6.11
N GLN A 106 -2.19 13.26 7.40
CA GLN A 106 -1.05 12.81 8.21
C GLN A 106 -0.43 11.53 7.64
N THR A 107 -1.26 10.55 7.27
CA THR A 107 -0.83 9.30 6.65
C THR A 107 -0.18 9.56 5.29
N THR A 108 -0.76 10.42 4.45
CA THR A 108 -0.19 10.80 3.15
C THR A 108 1.19 11.42 3.31
N LYS A 109 1.35 12.38 4.24
CA LYS A 109 2.64 13.00 4.53
C LYS A 109 3.66 11.97 4.99
N LYS A 110 3.27 11.11 5.94
CA LYS A 110 4.13 10.05 6.48
C LYS A 110 4.60 9.10 5.39
N ILE A 111 3.69 8.55 4.60
CA ILE A 111 4.02 7.60 3.53
C ILE A 111 4.93 8.25 2.50
N THR A 112 4.66 9.51 2.11
CA THR A 112 5.52 10.25 1.17
C THR A 112 6.96 10.34 1.68
N MET A 113 7.16 10.76 2.94
CA MET A 113 8.49 10.87 3.54
C MET A 113 9.16 9.51 3.74
N ASP A 114 8.41 8.48 4.12
CA ASP A 114 8.94 7.15 4.40
C ASP A 114 9.35 6.44 3.10
N ILE A 115 8.62 6.61 1.98
CA ILE A 115 9.02 6.12 0.66
C ILE A 115 10.35 6.76 0.21
N GLU A 116 10.50 8.08 0.36
CA GLU A 116 11.76 8.78 0.01
C GLU A 116 12.97 8.28 0.82
N ARG A 117 12.72 7.76 2.02
CA ARG A 117 13.72 7.24 2.96
C ARG A 117 13.82 5.71 2.94
N LEU A 118 13.10 5.03 2.03
CA LEU A 118 13.02 3.57 1.91
C LEU A 118 12.58 2.86 3.22
N ARG A 119 11.73 3.50 4.02
CA ARG A 119 11.14 2.93 5.25
C ARG A 119 9.85 2.18 4.93
N PHE A 120 9.95 1.13 4.10
CA PHE A 120 8.76 0.46 3.57
C PHE A 120 7.89 -0.23 4.64
N ASN A 121 8.50 -0.76 5.69
CA ASN A 121 7.77 -1.39 6.78
C ASN A 121 6.84 -0.40 7.49
N THR A 122 7.27 0.85 7.64
CA THR A 122 6.43 1.91 8.24
C THR A 122 5.39 2.45 7.28
N VAL A 123 5.61 2.36 5.95
CA VAL A 123 4.60 2.64 4.93
C VAL A 123 3.45 1.62 5.03
N VAL A 124 3.78 0.31 5.04
CA VAL A 124 2.77 -0.75 5.15
C VAL A 124 2.02 -0.63 6.48
N ALA A 125 2.72 -0.38 7.60
CA ALA A 125 2.07 -0.16 8.90
C ALA A 125 1.08 1.01 8.87
N ALA A 126 1.44 2.14 8.26
CA ALA A 126 0.55 3.30 8.14
C ALA A 126 -0.68 3.01 7.26
N LEU A 127 -0.53 2.23 6.18
CA LEU A 127 -1.66 1.77 5.36
C LEU A 127 -2.57 0.82 6.15
N MET A 128 -2.00 -0.09 6.94
CA MET A 128 -2.77 -0.99 7.80
C MET A 128 -3.59 -0.20 8.83
N GLU A 129 -2.97 0.75 9.54
CA GLU A 129 -3.64 1.63 10.50
C GLU A 129 -4.79 2.41 9.84
N LEU A 130 -4.55 3.03 8.68
CA LEU A 130 -5.58 3.74 7.94
C LEU A 130 -6.72 2.80 7.52
N SER A 131 -6.43 1.62 6.98
CA SER A 131 -7.46 0.65 6.59
C SER A 131 -8.31 0.17 7.77
N ASN A 132 -7.71 -0.01 8.95
CA ASN A 132 -8.44 -0.37 10.17
C ASN A 132 -9.32 0.78 10.66
N SER A 133 -8.85 2.03 10.55
CA SER A 133 -9.65 3.22 10.88
C SER A 133 -10.87 3.33 9.95
N LEU A 134 -10.66 3.14 8.64
CA LEU A 134 -11.74 3.12 7.65
C LEU A 134 -12.76 2.04 7.94
N ALA A 135 -12.35 0.82 8.30
CA ALA A 135 -13.28 -0.25 8.66
C ALA A 135 -14.22 0.16 9.81
N LYS A 136 -13.69 0.82 10.85
CA LYS A 136 -14.51 1.33 11.97
C LYS A 136 -15.46 2.45 11.54
N LEU A 137 -14.99 3.38 10.71
CA LEU A 137 -15.83 4.46 10.17
C LEU A 137 -16.91 3.96 9.22
N LYS A 138 -16.66 2.82 8.56
CA LYS A 138 -17.65 2.15 7.73
C LYS A 138 -18.85 1.67 8.55
N GLU A 139 -18.59 1.05 9.70
CA GLU A 139 -19.62 0.55 10.62
C GLU A 139 -20.52 1.66 11.16
N THR A 140 -19.96 2.84 11.43
CA THR A 140 -20.74 3.99 11.92
C THR A 140 -21.46 4.75 10.82
N ALA A 141 -21.11 4.53 9.55
CA ALA A 141 -21.68 5.21 8.38
C ALA A 141 -21.72 6.76 8.51
N ALA A 142 -20.76 7.32 9.24
CA ALA A 142 -20.74 8.71 9.68
C ALA A 142 -19.96 9.67 8.76
N ILE A 143 -19.53 9.20 7.59
CA ILE A 143 -18.76 9.97 6.60
C ILE A 143 -19.64 10.17 5.36
N SER A 144 -19.63 11.36 4.75
CA SER A 144 -20.36 11.52 3.48
C SER A 144 -19.82 10.58 2.39
N ALA A 145 -20.69 10.18 1.46
CA ALA A 145 -20.29 9.35 0.33
C ALA A 145 -19.12 9.96 -0.46
N GLU A 146 -19.12 11.29 -0.64
CA GLU A 146 -18.05 12.01 -1.33
C GLU A 146 -16.70 11.87 -0.58
N ASN A 147 -16.66 12.16 0.72
CA ASN A 147 -15.42 12.08 1.50
C ASN A 147 -14.91 10.65 1.65
N TRP A 148 -15.82 9.68 1.77
CA TRP A 148 -15.47 8.26 1.75
C TRP A 148 -14.77 7.88 0.44
N GLN A 149 -15.36 8.25 -0.69
CA GLN A 149 -14.80 7.98 -2.02
C GLN A 149 -13.46 8.67 -2.25
N ASN A 150 -13.34 9.95 -1.89
CA ASN A 150 -12.08 10.69 -2.01
C ASN A 150 -10.96 10.06 -1.16
N THR A 151 -11.32 9.54 0.01
CA THR A 151 -10.39 8.84 0.88
C THR A 151 -9.92 7.52 0.27
N LEU A 152 -10.83 6.70 -0.26
CA LEU A 152 -10.48 5.44 -0.92
C LEU A 152 -9.60 5.65 -2.16
N GLN A 153 -9.87 6.68 -2.97
CA GLN A 153 -8.99 7.03 -4.10
C GLN A 153 -7.58 7.39 -3.64
N THR A 154 -7.47 8.20 -2.58
CA THR A 154 -6.18 8.58 -2.01
C THR A 154 -5.46 7.37 -1.43
N PHE A 155 -6.19 6.47 -0.77
CA PHE A 155 -5.67 5.19 -0.27
C PHE A 155 -5.10 4.33 -1.40
N ALA A 156 -5.82 4.16 -2.51
CA ALA A 156 -5.35 3.37 -3.65
C ALA A 156 -4.04 3.91 -4.23
N LEU A 157 -3.91 5.24 -4.34
CA LEU A 157 -2.66 5.87 -4.78
C LEU A 157 -1.50 5.60 -3.83
N MET A 158 -1.74 5.65 -2.52
CA MET A 158 -0.72 5.32 -1.51
C MET A 158 -0.39 3.82 -1.45
N LEU A 159 -1.34 2.96 -1.83
CA LEU A 159 -1.16 1.50 -1.89
C LEU A 159 -0.32 1.07 -3.11
N ALA A 160 -0.41 1.79 -4.23
CA ALA A 160 0.21 1.41 -5.50
C ALA A 160 1.71 1.07 -5.45
N PRO A 161 2.57 1.77 -4.67
CA PRO A 161 3.97 1.37 -4.52
C PRO A 161 4.16 0.00 -3.87
N VAL A 162 3.23 -0.40 -2.99
CA VAL A 162 3.25 -1.64 -2.21
C VAL A 162 2.60 -2.79 -3.01
N ALA A 163 1.34 -2.61 -3.41
CA ALA A 163 0.50 -3.59 -4.08
C ALA A 163 -0.07 -3.01 -5.39
N PRO A 164 0.76 -2.88 -6.45
CA PRO A 164 0.38 -2.16 -7.66
C PRO A 164 -0.79 -2.79 -8.42
N HIS A 165 -0.90 -4.12 -8.46
CA HIS A 165 -1.95 -4.79 -9.23
C HIS A 165 -3.31 -4.60 -8.55
N ILE A 166 -3.38 -4.82 -7.24
CA ILE A 166 -4.58 -4.57 -6.44
C ILE A 166 -4.95 -3.09 -6.49
N ALA A 167 -3.99 -2.18 -6.33
CA ALA A 167 -4.27 -0.75 -6.40
C ALA A 167 -4.88 -0.33 -7.74
N GLU A 168 -4.37 -0.86 -8.86
CA GLU A 168 -4.91 -0.58 -10.20
C GLU A 168 -6.31 -1.18 -10.38
N GLU A 169 -6.55 -2.42 -9.95
CA GLU A 169 -7.89 -3.03 -10.03
C GLU A 169 -8.91 -2.25 -9.21
N LEU A 170 -8.55 -1.86 -7.97
CA LEU A 170 -9.39 -1.02 -7.12
C LEU A 170 -9.67 0.35 -7.74
N TRP A 171 -8.65 0.93 -8.40
CA TRP A 171 -8.79 2.18 -9.14
C TRP A 171 -9.78 2.04 -10.30
N LEU A 172 -9.70 0.94 -11.04
CA LEU A 172 -10.58 0.66 -12.17
C LEU A 172 -12.02 0.42 -11.71
N ILE A 173 -12.26 -0.41 -10.69
CA ILE A 173 -13.61 -0.68 -10.16
C ILE A 173 -14.35 0.64 -9.87
N TRP A 174 -13.65 1.59 -9.27
CA TRP A 174 -14.17 2.94 -9.05
C TRP A 174 -14.42 3.72 -10.35
N ALA A 175 -13.45 3.74 -11.27
CA ALA A 175 -13.58 4.46 -12.54
C ALA A 175 -14.77 3.96 -13.38
N TRP A 176 -15.03 2.65 -13.37
CA TRP A 176 -16.18 2.03 -14.04
C TRP A 176 -17.51 2.36 -13.36
N SER A 177 -17.55 2.41 -12.02
CA SER A 177 -18.74 2.82 -11.26
C SER A 177 -19.20 4.25 -11.63
N ILE A 178 -18.27 5.19 -11.77
CA ILE A 178 -18.57 6.56 -12.20
C ILE A 178 -19.06 6.61 -13.66
N GLN A 179 -18.42 5.86 -14.57
CA GLN A 179 -18.78 5.86 -15.99
C GLN A 179 -20.14 5.21 -16.28
N SER A 180 -20.56 4.24 -15.47
CA SER A 180 -21.90 3.69 -15.55
C SER A 180 -22.99 4.70 -15.17
N THR A 181 -22.64 5.70 -14.34
CA THR A 181 -23.49 6.82 -13.94
C THR A 181 -23.38 8.02 -14.90
N THR A 182 -22.25 8.20 -15.58
CA THR A 182 -21.99 9.27 -16.54
C THR A 182 -21.30 8.73 -17.79
N ARG A 183 -22.09 8.59 -18.86
CA ARG A 183 -21.68 8.02 -20.14
C ARG A 183 -20.79 8.99 -20.93
N THR A 184 -19.54 9.24 -20.50
CA THR A 184 -18.38 9.72 -21.30
C THR A 184 -17.24 10.20 -20.41
N GLY A 185 -16.00 9.69 -20.57
CA GLY A 185 -14.80 10.37 -20.05
C GLY A 185 -13.50 9.55 -20.03
N ARG A 186 -12.48 10.02 -20.76
CA ARG A 186 -11.15 9.41 -20.96
C ARG A 186 -10.32 9.18 -19.67
N ARG A 187 -9.48 8.14 -19.72
CA ARG A 187 -8.46 7.75 -18.71
C ARG A 187 -7.39 8.84 -18.56
N GLY A 188 -7.19 9.34 -17.35
CA GLY A 188 -6.07 10.21 -16.99
C GLY A 188 -5.17 9.53 -15.96
N THR A 189 -3.86 9.69 -16.09
CA THR A 189 -2.88 9.36 -15.05
C THR A 189 -3.05 10.37 -13.91
N LYS A 190 -3.47 9.95 -12.70
CA LYS A 190 -3.49 10.86 -11.54
C LYS A 190 -2.10 10.98 -10.93
N ASN A 191 -1.78 12.21 -10.49
CA ASN A 191 -0.54 12.51 -9.78
C ASN A 191 -0.62 11.99 -8.33
N TRP A 192 0.54 11.79 -7.70
CA TRP A 192 0.65 11.46 -6.28
C TRP A 192 -0.15 12.45 -5.41
N PRO A 193 -0.86 11.99 -4.35
CA PRO A 193 -1.64 12.87 -3.50
C PRO A 193 -0.78 13.98 -2.88
N ARG A 194 -1.24 15.22 -2.95
CA ARG A 194 -0.59 16.35 -2.28
C ARG A 194 -1.32 16.64 -0.99
N THR A 195 -0.59 16.74 0.11
CA THR A 195 -1.14 17.32 1.33
C THR A 195 -1.39 18.80 1.09
N LYS A 196 -2.61 19.28 1.40
CA LYS A 196 -2.83 20.72 1.58
C LYS A 196 -1.97 21.15 2.76
N LEU A 197 -0.99 22.01 2.51
CA LEU A 197 -0.18 22.66 3.55
C LEU A 197 -1.02 23.69 4.29
#